data_AF-A0A653LWW8-F1
#
_entry.id   AF-A0A653LWW8-F1
#
_cell.length_a   1.000
_cell.length_b   1.000
_cell.length_c   1.000
_cell.angle_alpha   90.00
_cell.angle_beta   90.00
_cell.angle_gamma   90.00
#
_symmetry.space_group_name_H-M   'P 1'
#
loop_
_entity.id
_entity.type
_entity.pdbx_description
1 polymer ?
#
loop_
_entity_poly.entity_id
_entity_poly.type
_entity_poly.pdbx_seq_one_letter_code
_entity_poly.pdbx_strand_id
1 'polypeptide(L)'
;MEQSLRAPMAAPSLTGPIPAGVTSAPHPRPRSAPDLGQLILKVGPMAHGGHCVARHEGRPVFVRHAIPGETVLAELTAADPSDQFWRADTVKVIRASEFRRLNQWKLADSLRSYPAGRQPVGGAEYGHIVLDYQRRLKAQVFRDTMVRLGRQTLEDVEVLVHGMHADEPAGLHWRTRTTFAVSPGGRLSIPVHSGQEAIPVSNIPLAVQELNELRLWEIDFSGAASVNVTTPGHGLEALIIITPVPEISDSPETLKSYADVWRRQLSSFPKRVSAMVAVRRSTQRIQKTKPQTSASATVKNLQLRGRSWVREDVSSERYGSKAFRVTGDGYWPVHRDAPATLVEAVLQAADVQDGQVIADLYSGAGLFSAFLADAAGQNGAVLSVEADSSASRDARFNLQDISQAIVLEGKADEVLSSWLDAPATGFAQGGLHGRRVDTVVMHPPRSGAGRAVLSRVHELGPGKIVYVSSETAAFAQDTRWLNERGWSLDAVQVYDLAPDTHRMTSVGLFTRPGASSV
;
A
#
# COMPACT_ATOMS: atom_id res chain seq x y z
N MET A 1 5.76 42.72 46.59
CA MET A 1 6.85 41.75 46.83
C MET A 1 6.38 40.41 46.27
N GLU A 2 6.43 40.20 44.96
CA GLU A 2 7.60 39.92 44.10
C GLU A 2 8.20 38.51 44.26
N GLN A 3 8.47 37.92 43.09
CA GLN A 3 9.28 36.73 42.76
C GLN A 3 8.60 35.36 42.86
N SER A 4 8.77 34.42 41.93
CA SER A 4 9.35 34.39 40.57
C SER A 4 9.03 33.00 39.99
N LEU A 5 8.31 32.94 38.87
CA LEU A 5 8.06 31.71 38.11
C LEU A 5 9.15 31.57 37.03
N ARG A 6 9.99 30.54 37.12
CA ARG A 6 11.01 30.22 36.09
C ARG A 6 10.38 29.44 34.92
N ALA A 7 10.60 29.95 33.72
CA ALA A 7 10.34 29.30 32.43
C ALA A 7 11.40 28.24 32.08
N PRO A 8 11.08 27.23 31.24
CA PRO A 8 12.06 26.27 30.75
C PRO A 8 12.94 26.87 29.64
N MET A 9 14.23 26.52 29.68
CA MET A 9 15.30 26.99 28.80
C MET A 9 15.08 26.62 27.32
N ALA A 10 15.32 27.59 26.45
CA ALA A 10 15.43 27.43 25.00
C ALA A 10 16.75 26.72 24.61
N ALA A 11 16.68 25.80 23.64
CA ALA A 11 17.84 25.21 22.98
C ALA A 11 18.52 26.25 22.05
N PRO A 12 19.87 26.28 21.96
CA PRO A 12 20.57 27.29 21.18
C PRO A 12 20.43 27.05 19.68
N SER A 13 20.15 28.14 18.96
CA SER A 13 20.20 28.26 17.51
C SER A 13 21.64 28.19 17.00
N LEU A 14 21.95 27.21 16.16
CA LEU A 14 23.21 27.13 15.43
C LEU A 14 23.02 27.62 14.00
N THR A 15 23.12 28.94 13.79
CA THR A 15 23.33 29.55 12.48
C THR A 15 24.74 30.11 12.45
N GLY A 16 25.62 29.44 11.70
CA GLY A 16 26.98 29.91 11.39
C GLY A 16 27.45 29.30 10.07
N PRO A 17 28.23 30.02 9.24
CA PRO A 17 28.65 29.57 7.91
C PRO A 17 29.72 28.47 8.01
N ILE A 18 29.64 27.47 7.13
CA ILE A 18 30.59 26.35 7.03
C ILE A 18 31.81 26.77 6.20
N PRO A 19 33.05 26.68 6.72
CA PRO A 19 34.25 26.87 5.92
C PRO A 19 34.59 25.64 5.08
N ALA A 20 35.15 25.89 3.89
CA ALA A 20 35.58 24.88 2.94
C ALA A 20 36.84 24.13 3.38
N GLY A 21 36.86 22.81 3.13
CA GLY A 21 38.06 21.96 3.16
C GLY A 21 38.00 20.86 4.20
N VAL A 22 37.64 19.63 3.79
CA VAL A 22 37.90 18.42 4.60
C VAL A 22 38.35 17.28 3.68
N THR A 23 39.60 16.89 3.90
CA THR A 23 40.26 15.67 3.44
C THR A 23 39.56 14.42 3.98
N SER A 24 39.56 13.34 3.20
CA SER A 24 38.88 12.07 3.48
C SER A 24 39.33 11.42 4.80
N ALA A 25 38.46 11.46 5.82
CA ALA A 25 38.56 10.65 7.03
C ALA A 25 37.67 9.39 6.90
N PRO A 26 38.04 8.26 7.53
CA PRO A 26 37.26 7.02 7.45
C PRO A 26 35.88 7.19 8.08
N HIS A 27 34.86 6.62 7.42
CA HIS A 27 33.46 6.72 7.82
C HIS A 27 33.25 6.30 9.28
N PRO A 28 32.50 7.08 10.10
CA PRO A 28 32.05 6.61 11.39
C PRO A 28 31.10 5.43 11.20
N ARG A 29 31.22 4.40 12.04
CA ARG A 29 30.26 3.28 12.09
C ARG A 29 28.83 3.83 12.25
N PRO A 30 27.82 3.27 11.58
CA PRO A 30 26.43 3.64 11.84
C PRO A 30 26.14 3.49 13.34
N ARG A 31 25.45 4.47 13.92
CA ARG A 31 25.03 4.43 15.32
C ARG A 31 24.19 3.16 15.52
N SER A 32 24.72 2.21 16.26
CA SER A 32 23.97 1.05 16.75
C SER A 32 22.71 1.53 17.47
N ALA A 33 21.62 0.78 17.34
CA ALA A 33 20.45 0.97 18.20
C ALA A 33 20.89 1.04 19.68
N PRO A 34 20.17 1.78 20.55
CA PRO A 34 20.44 1.70 21.98
C PRO A 34 20.43 0.24 22.43
N ASP A 35 21.43 -0.19 23.20
CA ASP A 35 21.45 -1.51 23.82
C ASP A 35 20.38 -1.53 24.93
N LEU A 36 19.15 -1.84 24.53
CA LEU A 36 17.99 -1.96 25.43
C LEU A 36 17.97 -3.33 26.12
N GLY A 37 18.97 -4.18 25.89
CA GLY A 37 19.08 -5.52 26.43
C GLY A 37 18.44 -6.60 25.55
N GLN A 38 18.71 -7.86 25.94
CA GLN A 38 18.21 -9.06 25.27
C GLN A 38 17.44 -9.94 26.24
N LEU A 39 16.40 -10.60 25.73
CA LEU A 39 15.53 -11.50 26.50
C LEU A 39 15.43 -12.86 25.81
N ILE A 40 15.37 -13.94 26.58
CA ILE A 40 14.94 -15.25 26.07
C ILE A 40 13.43 -15.33 26.18
N LEU A 41 12.75 -15.48 25.05
CA LEU A 41 11.29 -15.45 24.97
C LEU A 41 10.75 -16.73 24.33
N LYS A 42 9.73 -17.32 24.95
CA LYS A 42 8.85 -18.29 24.29
C LYS A 42 7.79 -17.53 23.51
N VAL A 43 7.74 -17.78 22.21
CA VAL A 43 6.95 -16.99 21.27
C VAL A 43 5.55 -17.59 21.13
N GLY A 44 4.53 -16.76 21.33
CA GLY A 44 3.13 -17.12 21.21
C GLY A 44 2.55 -16.84 19.81
N PRO A 45 1.23 -16.57 19.70
CA PRO A 45 0.54 -16.45 18.43
C PRO A 45 1.02 -15.26 17.60
N MET A 46 0.81 -15.35 16.28
CA MET A 46 1.03 -14.24 15.35
C MET A 46 -0.08 -13.19 15.53
N ALA A 47 0.31 -11.93 15.52
CA ALA A 47 -0.55 -10.76 15.55
C ALA A 47 -0.43 -9.97 14.24
N HIS A 48 -1.40 -9.09 14.03
CA HIS A 48 -1.36 -8.14 12.92
C HIS A 48 -0.07 -7.32 12.90
N GLY A 49 0.45 -7.00 11.71
CA GLY A 49 1.73 -6.31 11.51
C GLY A 49 2.95 -7.23 11.43
N GLY A 50 2.77 -8.55 11.49
CA GLY A 50 3.85 -9.53 11.32
C GLY A 50 4.70 -9.77 12.57
N HIS A 51 4.10 -9.55 13.74
CA HIS A 51 4.73 -9.77 15.04
C HIS A 51 4.13 -11.00 15.72
N CYS A 52 4.95 -11.82 16.36
CA CYS A 52 4.42 -12.75 17.35
C CYS A 52 4.32 -12.07 18.72
N VAL A 53 3.39 -12.51 19.56
CA VAL A 53 3.23 -12.00 20.93
C VAL A 53 3.85 -12.96 21.92
N ALA A 54 4.85 -12.49 22.67
CA ALA A 54 5.40 -13.15 23.84
C ALA A 54 5.01 -12.40 25.12
N ARG A 55 5.32 -12.97 26.29
CA ARG A 55 5.20 -12.28 27.58
C ARG A 55 6.48 -12.39 28.38
N HIS A 56 6.87 -11.30 29.01
CA HIS A 56 7.97 -11.22 29.96
C HIS A 56 7.46 -10.53 31.22
N GLU A 57 7.50 -11.22 32.36
CA GLU A 57 6.99 -10.71 33.65
C GLU A 57 5.54 -10.16 33.56
N GLY A 58 4.69 -10.84 32.77
CA GLY A 58 3.31 -10.43 32.52
C GLY A 58 3.15 -9.36 31.43
N ARG A 59 4.19 -8.59 31.09
CA ARG A 59 4.17 -7.57 30.03
C ARG A 59 4.17 -8.20 28.63
N PRO A 60 3.28 -7.78 27.71
CA PRO A 60 3.34 -8.20 26.31
C PRO A 60 4.61 -7.70 25.61
N VAL A 61 5.22 -8.57 24.80
CA VAL A 61 6.37 -8.24 23.95
C VAL A 61 6.03 -8.65 22.51
N PHE A 62 6.03 -7.69 21.59
CA PHE A 62 5.83 -7.93 20.16
C PHE A 62 7.17 -8.27 19.51
N VAL A 63 7.35 -9.54 19.14
CA VAL A 63 8.60 -10.10 18.64
C VAL A 63 8.53 -10.26 17.13
N ARG A 64 9.35 -9.52 16.37
CA ARG A 64 9.53 -9.72 14.92
C ARG A 64 10.47 -10.88 14.64
N HIS A 65 10.41 -11.39 13.41
CA HIS A 65 11.31 -12.42 12.88
C HIS A 65 11.23 -13.78 13.62
N ALA A 66 10.21 -13.97 14.45
CA ALA A 66 9.88 -15.22 15.12
C ALA A 66 8.75 -15.97 14.40
N ILE A 67 8.57 -17.23 14.76
CA ILE A 67 7.44 -18.07 14.38
C ILE A 67 6.75 -18.55 15.66
N PRO A 68 5.40 -18.67 15.70
CA PRO A 68 4.72 -19.22 16.87
C PRO A 68 5.29 -20.56 17.32
N GLY A 69 5.45 -20.73 18.64
CA GLY A 69 6.01 -21.93 19.25
C GLY A 69 7.54 -21.94 19.42
N GLU A 70 8.25 -20.98 18.81
CA GLU A 70 9.70 -20.88 18.96
C GLU A 70 10.14 -20.43 20.35
N THR A 71 11.41 -20.72 20.67
CA THR A 71 12.14 -20.06 21.75
C THR A 71 13.29 -19.30 21.14
N VAL A 72 13.38 -18.00 21.44
CA VAL A 72 14.32 -17.08 20.78
C VAL A 72 15.07 -16.24 21.80
N LEU A 73 16.29 -15.84 21.46
CA LEU A 73 16.92 -14.67 22.03
C LEU A 73 16.47 -13.47 21.20
N ALA A 74 15.81 -12.51 21.86
CA ALA A 74 15.25 -11.33 21.24
C ALA A 74 15.92 -10.06 21.77
N GLU A 75 16.35 -9.19 20.86
CA GLU A 75 16.91 -7.88 21.18
C GLU A 75 15.80 -6.83 21.25
N LEU A 76 15.72 -6.11 22.36
CA LEU A 76 14.68 -5.10 22.56
C LEU A 76 14.91 -3.90 21.64
N THR A 77 13.89 -3.51 20.90
CA THR A 77 13.93 -2.38 19.94
C THR A 77 13.11 -1.17 20.42
N ALA A 78 12.17 -1.40 21.35
CA ALA A 78 11.49 -0.37 22.11
C ALA A 78 11.04 -0.98 23.45
N ALA A 79 11.58 -0.46 24.56
CA ALA A 79 11.38 -1.04 25.88
C ALA A 79 11.41 0.00 27.00
N ASP A 80 10.68 1.10 26.84
CA ASP A 80 10.53 2.04 27.95
C ASP A 80 9.77 1.34 29.10
N PRO A 81 10.23 1.43 30.35
CA PRO A 81 9.53 0.80 31.48
C PRO A 81 8.07 1.25 31.64
N SER A 82 7.74 2.47 31.21
CA SER A 82 6.38 3.02 31.24
C SER A 82 5.48 2.52 30.09
N ASP A 83 6.05 1.86 29.09
CA ASP A 83 5.28 1.31 27.97
C ASP A 83 4.42 0.12 28.41
N GLN A 84 3.18 0.09 27.94
CA GLN A 84 2.25 -1.02 28.17
C GLN A 84 2.71 -2.32 27.51
N PHE A 85 3.58 -2.23 26.50
CA PHE A 85 4.13 -3.36 25.77
C PHE A 85 5.51 -3.00 25.22
N TRP A 86 6.34 -4.02 25.01
CA TRP A 86 7.66 -3.84 24.41
C TRP A 86 7.71 -4.40 22.98
N ARG A 87 8.74 -4.02 22.24
CA ARG A 87 9.08 -4.57 20.92
C ARG A 87 10.46 -5.17 20.94
N ALA A 88 10.63 -6.26 20.21
CA ALA A 88 11.89 -6.95 20.09
C ALA A 88 12.05 -7.61 18.72
N ASP A 89 13.29 -7.84 18.31
CA ASP A 89 13.63 -8.61 17.12
C ASP A 89 14.31 -9.92 17.51
N THR A 90 13.93 -11.01 16.87
CA THR A 90 14.63 -12.28 17.03
C THR A 90 16.04 -12.18 16.46
N VAL A 91 17.07 -12.30 17.31
CA VAL A 91 18.48 -12.24 16.90
C VAL A 91 19.16 -13.61 16.90
N LYS A 92 18.60 -14.57 17.65
CA LYS A 92 18.99 -15.98 17.62
C LYS A 92 17.79 -16.87 17.91
N VAL A 93 17.67 -17.97 17.19
CA VAL A 93 16.65 -19.00 17.42
C VAL A 93 17.27 -20.11 18.27
N ILE A 94 16.71 -20.37 19.45
CA ILE A 94 17.18 -21.40 20.39
C ILE A 94 16.46 -22.72 20.11
N ARG A 95 15.13 -22.65 19.90
CA ARG A 95 14.30 -23.76 19.44
C ARG A 95 13.50 -23.29 18.23
N ALA A 96 13.83 -23.83 17.06
CA ALA A 96 13.21 -23.46 15.79
C ALA A 96 11.87 -24.16 15.56
N SER A 97 10.99 -23.49 14.83
CA SER A 97 9.83 -24.09 14.21
C SER A 97 10.24 -24.91 12.98
N GLU A 98 9.54 -26.00 12.69
CA GLU A 98 9.71 -26.76 11.45
C GLU A 98 9.38 -25.95 10.19
N PHE A 99 8.58 -24.88 10.35
CA PHE A 99 8.17 -23.98 9.27
C PHE A 99 9.19 -22.86 9.01
N ARG A 100 10.30 -22.83 9.75
CA ARG A 100 11.36 -21.84 9.55
C ARG A 100 12.19 -22.18 8.31
N ARG A 101 12.41 -21.17 7.47
CA ARG A 101 13.42 -21.18 6.40
C ARG A 101 14.42 -20.05 6.59
N LEU A 102 15.52 -20.10 5.82
CA LEU A 102 16.38 -18.94 5.67
C LEU A 102 15.61 -17.83 4.97
N ASN A 103 15.71 -16.60 5.47
CA ASN A 103 15.12 -15.47 4.78
C ASN A 103 15.82 -15.29 3.42
N GLN A 104 15.02 -15.30 2.36
CA GLN A 104 15.50 -15.26 0.98
C GLN A 104 16.17 -13.93 0.64
N TRP A 105 15.84 -12.86 1.38
CA TRP A 105 16.52 -11.58 1.27
C TRP A 105 17.47 -11.36 2.44
N LYS A 106 18.78 -11.48 2.16
CA LYS A 106 19.85 -11.36 3.18
C LYS A 106 19.77 -10.08 4.01
N LEU A 107 19.30 -8.98 3.40
CA LEU A 107 19.18 -7.69 4.09
C LEU A 107 18.01 -7.65 5.09
N ALA A 108 16.97 -8.45 4.86
CA ALA A 108 15.79 -8.56 5.72
C ALA A 108 15.92 -9.68 6.77
N ASP A 109 16.95 -10.52 6.68
CA ASP A 109 17.23 -11.57 7.64
C ASP A 109 17.78 -10.98 8.95
N SER A 110 16.96 -11.00 10.01
CA SER A 110 17.37 -10.55 11.34
C SER A 110 18.56 -11.34 11.88
N LEU A 111 18.61 -12.66 11.63
CA LEU A 111 19.68 -13.53 12.13
C LEU A 111 21.03 -13.25 11.46
N ARG A 112 21.04 -12.52 10.34
CA ARG A 112 22.27 -12.06 9.66
C ARG A 112 22.55 -10.58 9.88
N SER A 113 21.51 -9.78 10.06
CA SER A 113 21.62 -8.32 10.17
C SER A 113 22.25 -7.92 11.52
N TYR A 114 21.75 -8.47 12.62
CA TYR A 114 22.24 -8.14 13.96
C TYR A 114 23.71 -8.53 14.20
N PRO A 115 24.19 -9.73 13.84
CA PRO A 115 25.62 -10.05 13.90
C PRO A 115 26.50 -9.15 13.03
N ALA A 116 25.94 -8.57 11.97
CA ALA A 116 26.62 -7.59 11.12
C ALA A 116 26.51 -6.14 11.64
N GLY A 117 25.95 -5.92 12.84
CA GLY A 117 25.85 -4.62 13.48
C GLY A 117 24.81 -3.68 12.87
N ARG A 118 23.76 -4.21 12.22
CA ARG A 118 22.69 -3.42 11.60
C ARG A 118 21.31 -4.05 11.80
N GLN A 119 20.26 -3.24 11.67
CA GLN A 119 18.89 -3.76 11.67
C GLN A 119 18.49 -4.35 10.30
N PRO A 120 17.51 -5.26 10.26
CA PRO A 120 16.97 -5.80 9.01
C PRO A 120 16.10 -4.78 8.27
N VAL A 121 16.19 -4.77 6.93
CA VAL A 121 15.32 -3.93 6.08
C VAL A 121 13.85 -4.36 6.17
N GLY A 122 12.94 -3.40 5.96
CA GLY A 122 11.50 -3.60 5.91
C GLY A 122 10.98 -4.41 4.72
N GLY A 123 9.73 -4.87 4.80
CA GLY A 123 8.96 -5.31 3.64
C GLY A 123 9.18 -6.76 3.20
N ALA A 124 9.76 -7.58 4.06
CA ALA A 124 9.86 -9.04 3.94
C ALA A 124 9.73 -9.69 5.34
N GLU A 125 8.72 -9.25 6.11
CA GLU A 125 8.50 -9.62 7.51
C GLU A 125 8.38 -11.14 7.73
N TYR A 126 7.88 -11.87 6.74
CA TYR A 126 7.64 -13.31 6.77
C TYR A 126 8.63 -14.13 5.95
N GLY A 127 9.68 -13.51 5.39
CA GLY A 127 10.66 -14.20 4.54
C GLY A 127 11.33 -15.42 5.19
N HIS A 128 11.37 -15.49 6.53
CA HIS A 128 11.89 -16.61 7.31
C HIS A 128 10.88 -17.75 7.54
N ILE A 129 9.69 -17.70 6.94
CA ILE A 129 8.60 -18.67 7.12
C ILE A 129 8.30 -19.32 5.76
N VAL A 130 8.10 -20.64 5.70
CA VAL A 130 7.66 -21.31 4.45
C VAL A 130 6.26 -20.82 4.04
N LEU A 131 6.04 -20.69 2.72
CA LEU A 131 4.92 -19.93 2.16
C LEU A 131 3.54 -20.44 2.60
N ASP A 132 3.31 -21.76 2.59
CA ASP A 132 2.05 -22.34 3.07
C ASP A 132 1.75 -22.02 4.53
N TYR A 133 2.78 -21.98 5.38
CA TYR A 133 2.59 -21.62 6.78
C TYR A 133 2.32 -20.12 6.95
N GLN A 134 2.87 -19.24 6.08
CA GLN A 134 2.51 -17.82 6.07
C GLN A 134 1.01 -17.63 5.86
N ARG A 135 0.40 -18.37 4.93
CA ARG A 135 -1.03 -18.29 4.63
C ARG A 135 -1.89 -18.76 5.79
N ARG A 136 -1.46 -19.83 6.49
CA ARG A 136 -2.12 -20.27 7.75
C ARG A 136 -2.08 -19.18 8.82
N LEU A 137 -0.95 -18.51 8.98
CA LEU A 137 -0.80 -17.40 9.93
C LEU A 137 -1.64 -16.18 9.51
N LYS A 138 -1.70 -15.84 8.22
CA LYS A 138 -2.57 -14.78 7.68
C LYS A 138 -4.04 -15.09 7.95
N ALA A 139 -4.48 -16.33 7.72
CA ALA A 139 -5.83 -16.78 8.02
C ALA A 139 -6.17 -16.64 9.52
N GLN A 140 -5.25 -17.03 10.39
CA GLN A 140 -5.39 -16.84 11.85
C GLN A 140 -5.52 -15.36 12.20
N VAL A 141 -4.58 -14.52 11.73
CA VAL A 141 -4.59 -13.07 12.00
C VAL A 141 -5.86 -12.40 11.48
N PHE A 142 -6.37 -12.82 10.33
CA PHE A 142 -7.63 -12.33 9.79
C PHE A 142 -8.79 -12.63 10.73
N ARG A 143 -8.97 -13.91 11.13
CA ARG A 143 -10.01 -14.33 12.07
C ARG A 143 -9.92 -13.59 13.41
N ASP A 144 -8.72 -13.54 14.00
CA ASP A 144 -8.48 -12.86 15.28
C ASP A 144 -8.84 -11.37 15.21
N THR A 145 -8.55 -10.73 14.07
CA THR A 145 -8.86 -9.32 13.84
C THR A 145 -10.36 -9.08 13.66
N MET A 146 -11.06 -9.96 12.93
CA MET A 146 -12.50 -9.90 12.74
C MET A 146 -13.26 -10.10 14.05
N VAL A 147 -12.83 -11.04 14.89
CA VAL A 147 -13.40 -11.23 16.25
C VAL A 147 -13.18 -9.98 17.09
N ARG A 148 -11.94 -9.49 17.16
CA ARG A 148 -11.58 -8.39 18.08
C ARG A 148 -12.13 -7.03 17.67
N LEU A 149 -11.99 -6.66 16.40
CA LEU A 149 -12.36 -5.32 15.90
C LEU A 149 -13.71 -5.33 15.21
N GLY A 150 -14.01 -6.39 14.46
CA GLY A 150 -15.27 -6.60 13.77
C GLY A 150 -16.42 -6.98 14.71
N ARG A 151 -16.12 -7.56 15.87
CA ARG A 151 -17.09 -8.21 16.76
C ARG A 151 -17.92 -9.26 16.02
N GLN A 152 -17.24 -10.02 15.15
CA GLN A 152 -17.83 -11.06 14.33
C GLN A 152 -17.08 -12.35 14.54
N THR A 153 -17.79 -13.41 14.90
CA THR A 153 -17.28 -14.77 14.78
C THR A 153 -17.54 -15.24 13.35
N LEU A 154 -16.51 -15.77 12.70
CA LEU A 154 -16.59 -16.31 11.34
C LEU A 154 -16.84 -17.83 11.39
N GLU A 155 -17.73 -18.28 12.27
CA GLU A 155 -17.96 -19.71 12.54
C GLU A 155 -18.45 -20.45 11.29
N ASP A 156 -19.23 -19.78 10.44
CA ASP A 156 -19.78 -20.33 9.20
C ASP A 156 -18.96 -19.98 7.94
N VAL A 157 -17.84 -19.26 8.09
CA VAL A 157 -17.02 -18.80 6.94
C VAL A 157 -15.61 -19.36 7.05
N GLU A 158 -15.28 -20.31 6.17
CA GLU A 158 -13.93 -20.84 6.07
C GLU A 158 -12.97 -19.77 5.51
N VAL A 159 -12.17 -19.17 6.39
CA VAL A 159 -11.13 -18.22 5.97
C VAL A 159 -9.90 -18.97 5.49
N LEU A 160 -9.86 -19.23 4.19
CA LEU A 160 -8.66 -19.66 3.47
C LEU A 160 -7.96 -18.45 2.84
N VAL A 161 -6.63 -18.47 2.85
CA VAL A 161 -5.81 -17.46 2.19
C VAL A 161 -5.25 -18.06 0.91
N HIS A 162 -5.78 -17.62 -0.23
CA HIS A 162 -5.41 -18.08 -1.56
C HIS A 162 -4.12 -17.41 -2.02
N GLY A 163 -3.09 -18.20 -2.34
CA GLY A 163 -1.88 -17.70 -2.97
C GLY A 163 -1.90 -17.87 -4.49
N MET A 164 -0.98 -17.20 -5.17
CA MET A 164 -0.84 -17.34 -6.62
C MET A 164 0.07 -18.52 -6.95
N HIS A 165 -0.31 -19.32 -7.95
CA HIS A 165 0.50 -20.47 -8.38
C HIS A 165 1.91 -20.06 -8.82
N ALA A 166 2.03 -18.91 -9.49
CA ALA A 166 3.30 -18.37 -9.96
C ALA A 166 4.27 -17.96 -8.84
N ASP A 167 3.81 -17.90 -7.59
CA ASP A 167 4.63 -17.61 -6.43
C ASP A 167 5.22 -18.89 -5.81
N GLU A 168 4.70 -20.07 -6.15
CA GLU A 168 5.11 -21.30 -5.49
C GLU A 168 6.50 -21.78 -5.89
N PRO A 169 7.25 -22.41 -4.95
CA PRO A 169 7.08 -22.39 -3.49
C PRO A 169 7.79 -21.18 -2.83
N ALA A 170 8.34 -20.28 -3.63
CA ALA A 170 9.33 -19.31 -3.19
C ALA A 170 8.72 -18.03 -2.62
N GLY A 171 7.67 -17.46 -3.22
CA GLY A 171 7.09 -16.16 -2.84
C GLY A 171 7.89 -14.97 -3.37
N LEU A 172 8.58 -15.14 -4.51
CA LEU A 172 9.50 -14.14 -5.10
C LEU A 172 8.95 -13.57 -6.41
N HIS A 173 9.55 -12.47 -6.87
CA HIS A 173 9.32 -11.91 -8.21
C HIS A 173 7.88 -11.47 -8.55
N TRP A 174 7.10 -11.10 -7.55
CA TRP A 174 5.71 -10.66 -7.73
C TRP A 174 5.54 -9.15 -7.77
N ARG A 175 6.45 -8.39 -7.13
CA ARG A 175 6.27 -6.96 -6.88
C ARG A 175 6.60 -6.13 -8.12
N THR A 176 5.59 -5.50 -8.70
CA THR A 176 5.66 -4.65 -9.90
C THR A 176 6.06 -3.21 -9.58
N ARG A 177 5.86 -2.78 -8.33
CA ARG A 177 6.09 -1.38 -7.90
C ARG A 177 6.92 -1.30 -6.65
N THR A 178 8.03 -0.58 -6.71
CA THR A 178 8.96 -0.41 -5.58
C THR A 178 9.36 1.04 -5.40
N THR A 179 9.28 1.50 -4.15
CA THR A 179 9.80 2.81 -3.72
C THR A 179 11.11 2.59 -2.99
N PHE A 180 12.15 3.29 -3.43
CA PHE A 180 13.45 3.34 -2.79
C PHE A 180 13.65 4.69 -2.13
N ALA A 181 14.18 4.69 -0.91
CA ALA A 181 14.85 5.87 -0.38
C ALA A 181 16.18 6.05 -1.11
N VAL A 182 16.73 7.25 -1.10
CA VAL A 182 18.06 7.52 -1.66
C VAL A 182 18.99 7.99 -0.55
N SER A 183 20.13 7.33 -0.41
CA SER A 183 21.13 7.71 0.59
C SER A 183 21.83 9.01 0.21
N PRO A 184 22.52 9.69 1.14
CA PRO A 184 23.31 10.89 0.82
C PRO A 184 24.35 10.67 -0.29
N GLY A 185 24.84 9.45 -0.46
CA GLY A 185 25.75 9.06 -1.56
C GLY A 185 25.03 8.64 -2.86
N GLY A 186 23.74 8.99 -3.00
CA GLY A 186 22.95 8.74 -4.21
C GLY A 186 22.54 7.29 -4.44
N ARG A 187 22.66 6.41 -3.44
CA ARG A 187 22.36 4.98 -3.60
C ARG A 187 20.93 4.65 -3.23
N LEU A 188 20.27 3.85 -4.07
CA LEU A 188 18.97 3.26 -3.76
C LEU A 188 19.07 2.41 -2.49
N SER A 189 18.16 2.68 -1.56
CA SER A 189 18.17 2.13 -0.22
C SER A 189 16.76 1.77 0.24
N ILE A 190 16.66 0.78 1.13
CA ILE A 190 15.38 0.38 1.74
C ILE A 190 15.43 0.71 3.24
N PRO A 191 14.40 1.38 3.78
CA PRO A 191 14.30 1.66 5.21
C PRO A 191 14.35 0.40 6.07
N VAL A 192 14.98 0.50 7.24
CA VAL A 192 14.83 -0.52 8.29
C VAL A 192 13.42 -0.48 8.88
N HIS A 193 12.95 -1.57 9.47
CA HIS A 193 11.57 -1.65 9.97
C HIS A 193 11.22 -0.60 11.05
N SER A 194 12.21 -0.12 11.79
CA SER A 194 12.02 0.84 12.88
C SER A 194 13.25 1.74 12.98
N GLY A 195 13.15 2.96 12.46
CA GLY A 195 14.26 3.92 12.49
C GLY A 195 14.20 4.89 11.32
N GLN A 196 15.17 5.81 11.28
CA GLN A 196 15.38 6.74 10.17
C GLN A 196 16.45 6.23 9.18
N GLU A 197 17.02 5.05 9.44
CA GLU A 197 18.07 4.46 8.62
C GLU A 197 17.48 3.76 7.39
N ALA A 198 18.19 3.86 6.27
CA ALA A 198 17.94 3.09 5.07
C ALA A 198 19.23 2.42 4.61
N ILE A 199 19.13 1.16 4.20
CA ILE A 199 20.28 0.33 3.84
C ILE A 199 20.38 0.27 2.32
N PRO A 200 21.54 0.60 1.71
CA PRO A 200 21.74 0.45 0.27
C PRO A 200 21.49 -0.98 -0.19
N VAL A 201 20.81 -1.12 -1.33
CA VAL A 201 20.43 -2.41 -1.89
C VAL A 201 21.09 -2.64 -3.24
N SER A 202 21.41 -3.91 -3.53
CA SER A 202 21.91 -4.35 -4.83
C SER A 202 20.96 -5.33 -5.54
N ASN A 203 19.80 -5.61 -4.94
CA ASN A 203 18.69 -6.36 -5.51
C ASN A 203 17.45 -6.22 -4.61
N ILE A 204 16.29 -6.56 -5.16
CA ILE A 204 15.02 -6.75 -4.43
C ILE A 204 14.44 -8.10 -4.86
N PRO A 205 14.66 -9.20 -4.10
CA PRO A 205 14.18 -10.53 -4.48
C PRO A 205 12.67 -10.63 -4.70
N LEU A 206 11.89 -9.81 -3.97
CA LEU A 206 10.43 -9.77 -4.11
C LEU A 206 9.97 -9.04 -5.38
N ALA A 207 10.81 -8.20 -5.97
CA ALA A 207 10.49 -7.48 -7.20
C ALA A 207 10.61 -8.41 -8.41
N VAL A 208 9.76 -8.15 -9.40
CA VAL A 208 9.82 -8.79 -10.72
C VAL A 208 11.25 -8.74 -11.29
N GLN A 209 11.62 -9.75 -12.07
CA GLN A 209 13.00 -9.93 -12.51
C GLN A 209 13.48 -8.76 -13.37
N GLU A 210 12.58 -8.26 -14.22
CA GLU A 210 12.77 -7.13 -15.12
C GLU A 210 13.20 -5.87 -14.37
N LEU A 211 12.70 -5.64 -13.14
CA LEU A 211 13.15 -4.52 -12.30
C LEU A 211 14.60 -4.72 -11.85
N ASN A 212 14.95 -5.94 -11.42
CA ASN A 212 16.32 -6.25 -10.99
C ASN A 212 17.31 -6.18 -12.17
N GLU A 213 16.90 -6.57 -13.37
CA GLU A 213 17.72 -6.49 -14.58
C GLU A 213 18.10 -5.06 -14.97
N LEU A 214 17.34 -4.05 -14.53
CA LEU A 214 17.66 -2.64 -14.74
C LEU A 214 18.92 -2.18 -13.97
N ARG A 215 19.36 -2.95 -12.96
CA ARG A 215 20.55 -2.66 -12.13
C ARG A 215 20.61 -1.22 -11.61
N LEU A 216 19.45 -0.67 -11.21
CA LEU A 216 19.31 0.75 -10.84
C LEU A 216 20.20 1.17 -9.66
N TRP A 217 20.66 0.23 -8.83
CA TRP A 217 21.63 0.47 -7.75
C TRP A 217 23.02 0.93 -8.23
N GLU A 218 23.33 0.76 -9.53
CA GLU A 218 24.56 1.27 -10.14
C GLU A 218 24.45 2.74 -10.56
N ILE A 219 23.23 3.27 -10.62
CA ILE A 219 22.98 4.67 -10.95
C ILE A 219 23.12 5.53 -9.70
N ASP A 220 23.75 6.68 -9.86
CA ASP A 220 23.86 7.70 -8.82
C ASP A 220 22.66 8.64 -8.90
N PHE A 221 21.76 8.53 -7.93
CA PHE A 221 20.57 9.36 -7.77
C PHE A 221 20.79 10.52 -6.79
N SER A 222 22.03 10.99 -6.61
CA SER A 222 22.33 12.16 -5.75
C SER A 222 21.35 13.30 -6.02
N GLY A 223 20.79 13.87 -4.95
CA GLY A 223 19.77 14.90 -5.01
C GLY A 223 18.31 14.40 -5.06
N ALA A 224 18.08 13.10 -5.20
CA ALA A 224 16.77 12.51 -5.01
C ALA A 224 16.49 12.23 -3.53
N ALA A 225 15.25 12.44 -3.10
CA ALA A 225 14.72 11.93 -1.83
C ALA A 225 14.27 10.47 -1.97
N SER A 226 13.64 10.15 -3.11
CA SER A 226 13.16 8.81 -3.41
C SER A 226 13.15 8.53 -4.92
N VAL A 227 13.20 7.24 -5.24
CA VAL A 227 13.00 6.74 -6.61
C VAL A 227 11.89 5.70 -6.57
N ASN A 228 10.81 5.93 -7.32
CA ASN A 228 9.75 4.95 -7.52
C ASN A 228 9.97 4.27 -8.86
N VAL A 229 9.84 2.95 -8.89
CA VAL A 229 9.99 2.15 -10.11
C VAL A 229 8.74 1.32 -10.28
N THR A 230 8.12 1.44 -11.44
CA THR A 230 6.97 0.63 -11.86
C THR A 230 7.37 -0.20 -13.07
N THR A 231 7.11 -1.49 -12.99
CA THR A 231 7.30 -2.47 -14.06
C THR A 231 6.00 -3.26 -14.16
N PRO A 232 5.22 -3.12 -15.24
CA PRO A 232 3.93 -3.81 -15.40
C PRO A 232 4.02 -5.31 -15.15
N GLY A 233 2.91 -5.90 -14.69
CA GLY A 233 2.87 -7.32 -14.32
C GLY A 233 3.25 -8.25 -15.47
N HIS A 234 2.88 -7.87 -16.69
CA HIS A 234 3.17 -8.58 -17.92
C HIS A 234 3.68 -7.59 -18.96
N GLY A 235 4.99 -7.34 -18.97
CA GLY A 235 5.59 -6.42 -19.92
C GLY A 235 7.05 -6.15 -19.63
N LEU A 236 7.77 -5.66 -20.63
CA LEU A 236 9.18 -5.28 -20.51
C LEU A 236 9.35 -3.76 -20.28
N GLU A 237 8.25 -3.02 -20.19
CA GLU A 237 8.26 -1.58 -19.93
C GLU A 237 8.62 -1.30 -18.47
N ALA A 238 9.28 -0.17 -18.22
CA ALA A 238 9.50 0.29 -16.86
C ALA A 238 9.39 1.80 -16.81
N LEU A 239 8.93 2.35 -15.69
CA LEU A 239 8.86 3.78 -15.44
C LEU A 239 9.57 4.10 -14.13
N ILE A 240 10.60 4.95 -14.24
CA ILE A 240 11.39 5.46 -13.12
C ILE A 240 10.92 6.88 -12.80
N ILE A 241 10.51 7.12 -11.57
CA ILE A 241 10.06 8.42 -11.08
C ILE A 241 11.00 8.87 -9.99
N ILE A 242 11.76 9.91 -10.27
CA ILE A 242 12.71 10.50 -9.35
C ILE A 242 11.99 11.63 -8.61
N THR A 243 11.94 11.56 -7.28
CA THR A 243 11.44 12.66 -6.44
C THR A 243 12.64 13.38 -5.85
N PRO A 244 12.95 14.63 -6.24
CA PRO A 244 14.04 15.40 -5.68
C PRO A 244 13.83 15.72 -4.20
N VAL A 245 14.91 16.00 -3.47
CA VAL A 245 14.80 16.66 -2.16
C VAL A 245 14.27 18.09 -2.32
N PRO A 246 13.55 18.64 -1.31
CA PRO A 246 12.96 19.98 -1.38
C PRO A 246 13.92 21.09 -1.84
N GLU A 247 15.15 21.05 -1.35
CA GLU A 247 16.21 22.03 -1.65
C GLU A 247 16.54 22.10 -3.14
N ILE A 248 16.39 20.97 -3.85
CA ILE A 248 16.61 20.89 -5.30
C ILE A 248 15.32 21.24 -6.05
N SER A 249 14.15 20.77 -5.60
CA SER A 249 12.89 21.03 -6.30
C SER A 249 12.45 22.51 -6.26
N ASP A 250 12.90 23.27 -5.27
CA ASP A 250 12.53 24.67 -5.08
C ASP A 250 13.33 25.65 -5.97
N SER A 251 14.45 25.21 -6.59
CA SER A 251 15.23 26.00 -7.55
C SER A 251 15.16 25.40 -8.96
N PRO A 252 14.50 26.07 -9.94
CA PRO A 252 14.39 25.58 -11.31
C PRO A 252 15.74 25.30 -11.99
N GLU A 253 16.76 26.14 -11.75
CA GLU A 253 18.09 26.01 -12.32
C GLU A 253 18.85 24.81 -11.74
N THR A 254 18.75 24.64 -10.42
CA THR A 254 19.34 23.49 -9.72
C THR A 254 18.65 22.20 -10.16
N LEU A 255 17.32 22.17 -10.15
CA LEU A 255 16.52 21.04 -10.63
C LEU A 255 16.89 20.65 -12.06
N LYS A 256 17.04 21.62 -12.96
CA LYS A 256 17.45 21.38 -14.35
C LYS A 256 18.82 20.70 -14.42
N SER A 257 19.78 21.17 -13.62
CA SER A 257 21.13 20.63 -13.58
C SER A 257 21.15 19.16 -13.14
N TYR A 258 20.42 18.81 -12.07
CA TYR A 258 20.27 17.42 -11.62
C TYR A 258 19.49 16.55 -12.62
N ALA A 259 18.41 17.08 -13.19
CA ALA A 259 17.64 16.39 -14.23
C ALA A 259 18.49 16.06 -15.47
N ASP A 260 19.41 16.94 -15.87
CA ASP A 260 20.33 16.71 -16.97
C ASP A 260 21.36 15.60 -16.65
N VAL A 261 21.83 15.53 -15.40
CA VAL A 261 22.70 14.43 -14.92
C VAL A 261 21.96 13.09 -15.00
N TRP A 262 20.77 13.00 -14.38
CA TRP A 262 19.98 11.76 -14.40
C TRP A 262 19.59 11.37 -15.84
N ARG A 263 19.24 12.34 -16.70
CA ARG A 263 18.95 12.06 -18.12
C ARG A 263 20.14 11.44 -18.83
N ARG A 264 21.36 11.95 -18.61
CA ARG A 264 22.57 11.38 -19.21
C ARG A 264 22.83 9.96 -18.70
N GLN A 265 22.73 9.72 -17.40
CA GLN A 265 22.94 8.38 -16.82
C GLN A 265 21.93 7.36 -17.33
N LEU A 266 20.67 7.77 -17.51
CA LEU A 266 19.58 6.89 -17.97
C LEU A 266 19.50 6.80 -19.51
N SER A 267 20.39 7.45 -20.26
CA SER A 267 20.31 7.52 -21.73
C SER A 267 20.62 6.19 -22.42
N SER A 268 21.45 5.34 -21.81
CA SER A 268 21.83 4.02 -22.33
C SER A 268 20.79 2.93 -22.09
N PHE A 269 19.76 3.21 -21.29
CA PHE A 269 18.73 2.22 -20.96
C PHE A 269 17.88 1.88 -22.19
N PRO A 270 17.32 0.66 -22.26
CA PRO A 270 16.44 0.24 -23.35
C PRO A 270 15.27 1.21 -23.59
N LYS A 271 14.85 1.41 -24.84
CA LYS A 271 13.77 2.36 -25.22
C LYS A 271 12.44 2.17 -24.46
N ARG A 272 12.17 0.95 -24.01
CA ARG A 272 11.00 0.57 -23.20
C ARG A 272 11.02 1.09 -21.76
N VAL A 273 12.17 1.60 -21.30
CA VAL A 273 12.29 2.23 -19.99
C VAL A 273 12.01 3.72 -20.16
N SER A 274 11.12 4.25 -19.34
CA SER A 274 10.76 5.66 -19.26
C SER A 274 11.27 6.23 -17.95
N ALA A 275 11.54 7.54 -17.91
CA ALA A 275 11.92 8.20 -16.68
C ALA A 275 11.42 9.64 -16.63
N MET A 276 11.06 10.07 -15.42
CA MET A 276 10.60 11.42 -15.13
C MET A 276 11.05 11.87 -13.74
N VAL A 277 10.91 13.17 -13.50
CA VAL A 277 11.05 13.80 -12.20
C VAL A 277 9.68 14.28 -11.74
N ALA A 278 9.24 13.84 -10.57
CA ALA A 278 8.01 14.29 -9.93
C ALA A 278 8.32 15.49 -9.01
N VAL A 279 7.99 16.70 -9.46
CA VAL A 279 8.25 17.94 -8.71
C VAL A 279 7.05 18.28 -7.84
N ARG A 280 7.10 17.98 -6.54
CA ARG A 280 6.10 18.44 -5.57
C ARG A 280 6.48 19.85 -5.10
N ARG A 281 5.73 20.88 -5.48
CA ARG A 281 5.96 22.22 -4.92
C ARG A 281 5.54 22.25 -3.45
N SER A 282 6.46 22.64 -2.59
CA SER A 282 6.18 22.95 -1.19
C SER A 282 5.09 24.03 -1.10
N THR A 283 4.01 23.76 -0.36
CA THR A 283 2.97 24.76 -0.04
C THR A 283 3.36 25.65 1.14
N GLN A 284 4.61 25.60 1.63
CA GLN A 284 5.05 26.45 2.73
C GLN A 284 5.38 27.88 2.29
N ARG A 285 4.32 28.68 2.02
CA ARG A 285 4.33 30.13 2.27
C ARG A 285 2.94 30.79 2.28
N ILE A 286 1.96 30.27 3.01
CA ILE A 286 0.85 31.11 3.52
C ILE A 286 0.58 30.77 4.99
N GLN A 287 0.85 31.74 5.86
CA GLN A 287 0.69 31.67 7.31
C GLN A 287 -0.77 32.00 7.70
N LYS A 288 -1.34 31.17 8.59
CA LYS A 288 -2.47 31.42 9.53
C LYS A 288 -3.81 31.93 8.95
N THR A 289 -4.78 31.03 8.76
CA THR A 289 -6.06 30.93 9.52
C THR A 289 -7.00 29.86 8.92
N LYS A 290 -7.57 29.03 9.81
CA LYS A 290 -8.59 27.95 9.63
C LYS A 290 -8.18 26.64 8.89
N PRO A 291 -8.72 25.48 9.32
CA PRO A 291 -8.44 24.19 8.69
C PRO A 291 -9.27 24.06 7.43
N GLN A 292 -8.61 24.04 6.27
CA GLN A 292 -9.23 23.69 5.00
C GLN A 292 -8.41 22.58 4.33
N THR A 293 -9.14 21.57 3.89
CA THR A 293 -8.92 20.70 2.73
C THR A 293 -7.48 20.48 2.28
N SER A 294 -7.06 19.20 2.30
CA SER A 294 -5.81 18.69 1.74
C SER A 294 -5.53 19.27 0.35
N ALA A 295 -4.73 20.32 0.29
CA ALA A 295 -4.23 20.89 -0.95
C ALA A 295 -3.29 19.85 -1.60
N SER A 296 -3.79 19.21 -2.66
CA SER A 296 -2.97 18.40 -3.56
C SER A 296 -1.91 19.32 -4.16
N ALA A 297 -0.64 19.12 -3.80
CA ALA A 297 0.47 19.84 -4.41
C ALA A 297 0.51 19.48 -5.90
N THR A 298 0.21 20.43 -6.79
CA THR A 298 0.28 20.21 -8.24
C THR A 298 1.70 19.78 -8.62
N VAL A 299 1.87 18.50 -8.95
CA VAL A 299 3.16 17.95 -9.38
C VAL A 299 3.39 18.39 -10.83
N LYS A 300 4.42 19.21 -11.09
CA LYS A 300 4.84 19.49 -12.47
C LYS A 300 5.87 18.44 -12.88
N ASN A 301 5.43 17.39 -13.55
CA ASN A 301 6.30 16.32 -14.00
C ASN A 301 7.28 16.84 -15.07
N LEU A 302 8.58 16.64 -14.86
CA LEU A 302 9.62 16.87 -15.86
C LEU A 302 9.98 15.53 -16.49
N GLN A 303 9.63 15.35 -17.76
CA GLN A 303 9.97 14.15 -18.48
C GLN A 303 11.47 14.11 -18.82
N LEU A 304 12.14 13.02 -18.45
CA LEU A 304 13.54 12.80 -18.82
C LEU A 304 13.63 11.99 -20.11
N ARG A 305 12.77 10.97 -20.26
CA ARG A 305 12.67 10.09 -21.44
C ARG A 305 11.37 9.28 -21.44
N GLY A 306 10.97 8.81 -22.62
CA GLY A 306 9.87 7.85 -22.77
C GLY A 306 8.50 8.45 -22.48
N ARG A 307 7.67 7.74 -21.71
CA ARG A 307 6.29 8.08 -21.34
C ARG A 307 6.18 8.48 -19.86
N SER A 308 5.02 9.01 -19.46
CA SER A 308 4.69 9.36 -18.07
C SER A 308 3.79 8.34 -17.37
N TRP A 309 3.49 7.25 -18.05
CA TRP A 309 2.55 6.22 -17.67
C TRP A 309 3.08 4.87 -18.16
N VAL A 310 2.54 3.79 -17.60
CA VAL A 310 2.77 2.42 -18.04
C VAL A 310 1.46 1.81 -18.56
N ARG A 311 1.59 0.83 -19.45
CA ARG A 311 0.46 -0.02 -19.87
C ARG A 311 0.40 -1.26 -18.98
N GLU A 312 -0.77 -1.57 -18.47
CA GLU A 312 -1.07 -2.82 -17.75
C GLU A 312 -2.15 -3.56 -18.56
N ASP A 313 -1.90 -4.82 -18.92
CA ASP A 313 -2.89 -5.66 -19.57
C ASP A 313 -3.50 -6.61 -18.53
N VAL A 314 -4.82 -6.57 -18.38
CA VAL A 314 -5.57 -7.38 -17.40
C VAL A 314 -6.56 -8.24 -18.16
N SER A 315 -6.59 -9.52 -17.83
CA SER A 315 -7.51 -10.48 -18.47
C SER A 315 -8.54 -10.97 -17.46
N SER A 316 -9.76 -11.11 -17.95
CA SER A 316 -10.85 -11.83 -17.31
C SER A 316 -11.21 -13.06 -18.13
N GLU A 317 -11.55 -14.17 -17.48
CA GLU A 317 -11.99 -15.40 -18.14
C GLU A 317 -13.29 -15.17 -18.93
N ARG A 318 -14.19 -14.33 -18.40
CA ARG A 318 -15.51 -14.09 -18.97
C ARG A 318 -15.54 -12.92 -19.95
N TYR A 319 -14.74 -11.88 -19.71
CA TYR A 319 -14.84 -10.60 -20.43
C TYR A 319 -13.57 -10.24 -21.23
N GLY A 320 -12.64 -11.18 -21.38
CA GLY A 320 -11.45 -11.01 -22.20
C GLY A 320 -10.43 -10.05 -21.59
N SER A 321 -9.54 -9.51 -22.43
CA SER A 321 -8.44 -8.67 -22.00
C SER A 321 -8.71 -7.19 -22.22
N LYS A 322 -8.32 -6.35 -21.24
CA LYS A 322 -8.38 -4.89 -21.31
C LYS A 322 -7.02 -4.29 -21.01
N ALA A 323 -6.69 -3.22 -21.72
CA ALA A 323 -5.44 -2.48 -21.57
C ALA A 323 -5.70 -1.21 -20.77
N PHE A 324 -4.92 -1.00 -19.72
CA PHE A 324 -5.01 0.13 -18.84
C PHE A 324 -3.76 0.98 -18.97
N ARG A 325 -3.96 2.27 -19.22
CA ARG A 325 -2.95 3.28 -18.96
C ARG A 325 -2.98 3.60 -17.46
N VAL A 326 -1.81 3.59 -16.83
CA VAL A 326 -1.65 3.98 -15.43
C VAL A 326 -0.48 4.95 -15.31
N THR A 327 -0.77 6.18 -14.87
CA THR A 327 0.26 7.18 -14.58
C THR A 327 1.16 6.66 -13.47
N GLY A 328 2.46 6.91 -13.57
CA GLY A 328 3.46 6.18 -12.80
C GLY A 328 3.34 6.25 -11.27
N ASP A 329 2.84 7.35 -10.73
CA ASP A 329 2.56 7.54 -9.30
C ASP A 329 1.11 7.22 -8.91
N GLY A 330 0.26 6.89 -9.89
CA GLY A 330 -1.10 6.43 -9.68
C GLY A 330 -1.16 5.06 -9.02
N TYR A 331 -2.21 4.85 -8.22
CA TYR A 331 -2.44 3.58 -7.54
C TYR A 331 -2.71 2.44 -8.53
N TRP A 332 -2.09 1.30 -8.27
CA TRP A 332 -2.35 0.02 -8.94
C TRP A 332 -1.97 -1.12 -8.01
N PRO A 333 -2.66 -2.27 -8.03
CA PRO A 333 -2.25 -3.44 -7.28
C PRO A 333 -0.78 -3.82 -7.58
N VAL A 334 0.03 -3.96 -6.53
CA VAL A 334 1.50 -4.07 -6.65
C VAL A 334 2.00 -5.48 -6.98
N HIS A 335 1.11 -6.46 -7.05
CA HIS A 335 1.43 -7.83 -7.42
C HIS A 335 1.05 -8.05 -8.87
N ARG A 336 1.92 -8.68 -9.67
CA ARG A 336 1.71 -8.88 -11.11
C ARG A 336 0.35 -9.52 -11.45
N ASP A 337 -0.05 -10.53 -10.67
CA ASP A 337 -1.32 -11.25 -10.88
C ASP A 337 -2.52 -10.64 -10.12
N ALA A 338 -2.32 -9.61 -9.29
CA ALA A 338 -3.41 -9.04 -8.48
C ALA A 338 -4.54 -8.41 -9.29
N PRO A 339 -4.30 -7.64 -10.38
CA PRO A 339 -5.39 -7.04 -11.13
C PRO A 339 -6.39 -8.07 -11.65
N ALA A 340 -5.91 -9.13 -12.30
CA ALA A 340 -6.77 -10.20 -12.84
C ALA A 340 -7.49 -10.96 -11.71
N THR A 341 -6.75 -11.35 -10.67
CA THR A 341 -7.30 -12.07 -9.51
C THR A 341 -8.41 -11.28 -8.82
N LEU A 342 -8.19 -9.98 -8.59
CA LEU A 342 -9.18 -9.14 -7.92
C LEU A 342 -10.37 -8.82 -8.82
N VAL A 343 -10.17 -8.70 -10.13
CA VAL A 343 -11.28 -8.54 -11.09
C VAL A 343 -12.21 -9.75 -11.03
N GLU A 344 -11.67 -10.97 -11.08
CA GLU A 344 -12.48 -12.19 -10.99
C GLU A 344 -13.21 -12.31 -9.65
N ALA A 345 -12.51 -12.04 -8.54
CA ALA A 345 -13.12 -12.06 -7.21
C ALA A 345 -14.25 -11.04 -7.08
N VAL A 346 -14.08 -9.83 -7.62
CA VAL A 346 -15.10 -8.77 -7.60
C VAL A 346 -16.28 -9.13 -8.50
N LEU A 347 -16.03 -9.63 -9.72
CA LEU A 347 -17.10 -10.05 -10.64
C LEU A 347 -17.93 -11.19 -10.04
N GLN A 348 -17.28 -12.17 -9.41
CA GLN A 348 -17.94 -13.28 -8.74
C GLN A 348 -18.78 -12.79 -7.54
N ALA A 349 -18.22 -11.92 -6.70
CA ALA A 349 -18.93 -11.41 -5.52
C ALA A 349 -20.09 -10.47 -5.89
N ALA A 350 -19.89 -9.60 -6.89
CA ALA A 350 -20.92 -8.69 -7.36
C ALA A 350 -22.05 -9.44 -8.07
N ASP A 351 -21.71 -10.46 -8.88
CA ASP A 351 -22.64 -11.25 -9.69
C ASP A 351 -23.65 -10.33 -10.40
N VAL A 352 -23.09 -9.42 -11.19
CA VAL A 352 -23.82 -8.36 -11.88
C VAL A 352 -24.71 -8.96 -12.95
N GLN A 353 -25.96 -8.51 -12.98
CA GLN A 353 -26.96 -8.88 -14.00
C GLN A 353 -27.10 -7.78 -15.06
N ASP A 354 -27.55 -8.15 -16.25
CA ASP A 354 -27.83 -7.19 -17.33
C ASP A 354 -28.79 -6.10 -16.85
N GLY A 355 -28.49 -4.87 -17.24
CA GLY A 355 -29.26 -3.69 -16.88
C GLY A 355 -28.89 -3.09 -15.54
N GLN A 356 -28.13 -3.72 -14.65
CA GLN A 356 -27.86 -3.15 -13.32
C GLN A 356 -27.04 -1.85 -13.33
N VAL A 357 -27.22 -1.03 -12.31
CA VAL A 357 -26.43 0.18 -12.04
C VAL A 357 -25.45 -0.09 -10.91
N ILE A 358 -24.16 0.10 -11.17
CA ILE A 358 -23.07 -0.19 -10.24
C ILE A 358 -22.34 1.11 -9.92
N ALA A 359 -22.04 1.33 -8.64
CA ALA A 359 -21.12 2.38 -8.22
C ALA A 359 -19.77 1.76 -7.86
N ASP A 360 -18.70 2.14 -8.56
CA ASP A 360 -17.32 1.75 -8.25
C ASP A 360 -16.64 2.93 -7.54
N LEU A 361 -16.55 2.83 -6.21
CA LEU A 361 -15.98 3.87 -5.35
C LEU A 361 -14.50 3.64 -5.14
N TYR A 362 -13.72 4.73 -5.15
CA TYR A 362 -12.25 4.67 -5.13
C TYR A 362 -11.72 3.90 -6.34
N SER A 363 -12.34 4.15 -7.50
CA SER A 363 -12.17 3.36 -8.72
C SER A 363 -10.76 3.47 -9.33
N GLY A 364 -9.93 4.42 -8.90
CA GLY A 364 -8.58 4.61 -9.38
C GLY A 364 -8.57 4.84 -10.90
N ALA A 365 -7.80 4.03 -11.63
CA ALA A 365 -7.73 4.07 -13.09
C ALA A 365 -8.88 3.32 -13.80
N GLY A 366 -9.94 2.93 -13.06
CA GLY A 366 -11.12 2.25 -13.60
C GLY A 366 -10.99 0.74 -13.76
N LEU A 367 -10.14 0.08 -12.95
CA LEU A 367 -9.84 -1.36 -13.06
C LEU A 367 -11.13 -2.20 -13.04
N PHE A 368 -11.93 -2.10 -11.98
CA PHE A 368 -13.16 -2.89 -11.86
C PHE A 368 -14.25 -2.36 -12.78
N SER A 369 -14.38 -1.03 -12.87
CA SER A 369 -15.35 -0.36 -13.74
C SER A 369 -15.35 -0.90 -15.17
N ALA A 370 -14.18 -1.15 -15.75
CA ALA A 370 -14.06 -1.60 -17.13
C ALA A 370 -14.69 -2.98 -17.38
N PHE A 371 -14.64 -3.89 -16.40
CA PHE A 371 -15.20 -5.24 -16.50
C PHE A 371 -16.64 -5.31 -15.98
N LEU A 372 -16.96 -4.55 -14.92
CA LEU A 372 -18.34 -4.43 -14.41
C LEU A 372 -19.27 -3.84 -15.48
N ALA A 373 -18.76 -2.97 -16.35
CA ALA A 373 -19.52 -2.41 -17.46
C ALA A 373 -19.93 -3.46 -18.51
N ASP A 374 -19.04 -4.42 -18.81
CA ASP A 374 -19.40 -5.54 -19.69
C ASP A 374 -20.43 -6.46 -19.03
N ALA A 375 -20.29 -6.67 -17.71
CA ALA A 375 -21.23 -7.48 -16.93
C ALA A 375 -22.63 -6.87 -16.83
N ALA A 376 -22.71 -5.54 -16.69
CA ALA A 376 -23.96 -4.79 -16.63
C ALA A 376 -24.68 -4.71 -17.99
N GLY A 377 -23.99 -5.05 -19.09
CA GLY A 377 -24.54 -5.08 -20.44
C GLY A 377 -25.00 -3.71 -20.95
N GLN A 378 -25.68 -3.68 -22.10
CA GLN A 378 -25.96 -2.41 -22.82
C GLN A 378 -26.98 -1.52 -22.10
N ASN A 379 -27.82 -2.10 -21.24
CA ASN A 379 -28.85 -1.39 -20.49
C ASN A 379 -28.37 -0.97 -19.09
N GLY A 380 -27.17 -1.40 -18.70
CA GLY A 380 -26.56 -1.10 -17.41
C GLY A 380 -25.76 0.19 -17.40
N ALA A 381 -25.28 0.56 -16.21
CA ALA A 381 -24.39 1.70 -16.04
C ALA A 381 -23.39 1.44 -14.91
N VAL A 382 -22.16 1.94 -15.07
CA VAL A 382 -21.13 1.92 -14.03
C VAL A 382 -20.66 3.33 -13.74
N LEU A 383 -20.80 3.76 -12.50
CA LEU A 383 -20.40 5.08 -12.02
C LEU A 383 -19.03 4.93 -11.34
N SER A 384 -17.97 5.23 -12.07
CA SER A 384 -16.56 5.17 -11.62
C SER A 384 -16.21 6.46 -10.88
N VAL A 385 -16.16 6.40 -9.54
CA VAL A 385 -15.91 7.56 -8.68
C VAL A 385 -14.48 7.55 -8.17
N GLU A 386 -13.73 8.63 -8.42
CA GLU A 386 -12.34 8.78 -7.99
C GLU A 386 -12.05 10.25 -7.62
N ALA A 387 -11.33 10.49 -6.52
CA ALA A 387 -11.03 11.84 -6.05
C ALA A 387 -9.68 12.35 -6.57
N ASP A 388 -8.74 11.46 -6.90
CA ASP A 388 -7.46 11.82 -7.48
C ASP A 388 -7.61 12.18 -8.95
N SER A 389 -7.21 13.40 -9.31
CA SER A 389 -7.33 13.90 -10.68
C SER A 389 -6.46 13.15 -11.70
N SER A 390 -5.33 12.57 -11.27
CA SER A 390 -4.46 11.81 -12.18
C SER A 390 -5.08 10.45 -12.49
N ALA A 391 -5.53 9.74 -11.47
CA ALA A 391 -6.25 8.48 -11.60
C ALA A 391 -7.57 8.66 -12.37
N SER A 392 -8.34 9.72 -12.10
CA SER A 392 -9.56 10.06 -12.85
C SER A 392 -9.28 10.34 -14.33
N ARG A 393 -8.13 10.94 -14.66
CA ARG A 393 -7.72 11.14 -16.06
C ARG A 393 -7.39 9.81 -16.75
N ASP A 394 -6.71 8.92 -16.04
CA ASP A 394 -6.42 7.58 -16.55
C ASP A 394 -7.71 6.77 -16.70
N ALA A 395 -8.64 6.82 -15.75
CA ALA A 395 -9.96 6.19 -15.86
C ALA A 395 -10.74 6.70 -17.08
N ARG A 396 -10.81 8.01 -17.31
CA ARG A 396 -11.45 8.58 -18.51
C ARG A 396 -10.81 8.05 -19.81
N PHE A 397 -9.50 7.89 -19.84
CA PHE A 397 -8.80 7.33 -21.00
C PHE A 397 -9.10 5.83 -21.17
N ASN A 398 -9.07 5.06 -20.08
CA ASN A 398 -9.26 3.62 -20.10
C ASN A 398 -10.70 3.21 -20.43
N LEU A 399 -11.68 4.05 -20.05
CA LEU A 399 -13.11 3.78 -20.17
C LEU A 399 -13.77 4.51 -21.35
N GLN A 400 -13.01 5.26 -22.16
CA GLN A 400 -13.57 6.13 -23.22
C GLN A 400 -14.42 5.40 -24.27
N ASP A 401 -14.10 4.12 -24.53
CA ASP A 401 -14.80 3.30 -25.52
C ASP A 401 -15.90 2.42 -24.89
N ILE A 402 -16.16 2.59 -23.59
CA ILE A 402 -17.14 1.82 -22.82
C ILE A 402 -18.31 2.72 -22.46
N SER A 403 -19.37 2.70 -23.29
CA SER A 403 -20.52 3.61 -23.18
C SER A 403 -21.26 3.54 -21.83
N GLN A 404 -21.19 2.40 -21.15
CA GLN A 404 -21.82 2.15 -19.86
C GLN A 404 -21.06 2.81 -18.69
N ALA A 405 -19.77 3.10 -18.87
CA ALA A 405 -18.91 3.56 -17.80
C ALA A 405 -18.81 5.09 -17.78
N ILE A 406 -19.20 5.70 -16.65
CA ILE A 406 -19.24 7.13 -16.44
C ILE A 406 -18.24 7.48 -15.34
N VAL A 407 -17.26 8.31 -15.68
CA VAL A 407 -16.19 8.70 -14.73
C VAL A 407 -16.54 10.01 -14.03
N LEU A 408 -16.58 9.97 -12.70
CA LEU A 408 -16.87 11.08 -11.82
C LEU A 408 -15.66 11.40 -10.96
N GLU A 409 -15.10 12.58 -11.17
CA GLU A 409 -14.01 13.09 -10.36
C GLU A 409 -14.56 13.82 -9.14
N GLY A 410 -14.39 13.25 -7.96
CA GLY A 410 -14.94 13.79 -6.72
C GLY A 410 -14.76 12.84 -5.53
N LYS A 411 -14.97 13.34 -4.31
CA LYS A 411 -14.96 12.48 -3.13
C LYS A 411 -16.21 11.60 -3.12
N ALA A 412 -16.04 10.35 -2.72
CA ALA A 412 -17.12 9.37 -2.72
C ALA A 412 -18.34 9.83 -1.90
N ASP A 413 -18.15 10.43 -0.72
CA ASP A 413 -19.23 10.93 0.13
C ASP A 413 -19.99 12.12 -0.49
N GLU A 414 -19.28 13.02 -1.16
CA GLU A 414 -19.86 14.17 -1.87
C GLU A 414 -20.69 13.70 -3.08
N VAL A 415 -20.15 12.77 -3.88
CA VAL A 415 -20.85 12.18 -5.04
C VAL A 415 -22.08 11.39 -4.59
N LEU A 416 -21.95 10.53 -3.59
CA LEU A 416 -23.08 9.77 -3.04
C LEU A 416 -24.17 10.69 -2.48
N SER A 417 -23.79 11.79 -1.81
CA SER A 417 -24.76 12.79 -1.33
C SER A 417 -25.53 13.43 -2.48
N SER A 418 -24.85 13.77 -3.59
CA SER A 418 -25.52 14.32 -4.78
C SER A 418 -26.57 13.38 -5.38
N TRP A 419 -26.33 12.07 -5.32
CA TRP A 419 -27.26 11.06 -5.82
C TRP A 419 -28.50 10.91 -4.94
N LEU A 420 -28.32 11.04 -3.62
CA LEU A 420 -29.42 11.04 -2.65
C LEU A 420 -30.27 12.30 -2.77
N ASP A 421 -29.64 13.46 -2.98
CA ASP A 421 -30.32 14.76 -3.07
C ASP A 421 -31.08 14.92 -4.40
N ALA A 422 -30.53 14.42 -5.51
CA ALA A 422 -31.08 14.60 -6.85
C ALA A 422 -31.02 13.32 -7.71
N PRO A 423 -31.74 12.24 -7.32
CA PRO A 423 -31.65 10.94 -7.99
C PRO A 423 -32.08 10.96 -9.46
N ALA A 424 -32.92 11.92 -9.87
CA ALA A 424 -33.39 12.08 -11.24
C ALA A 424 -32.34 12.68 -12.20
N THR A 425 -31.23 13.23 -11.68
CA THR A 425 -30.14 13.78 -12.49
C THR A 425 -29.61 12.71 -13.45
N GLY A 426 -29.49 13.02 -14.74
CA GLY A 426 -29.09 12.04 -15.75
C GLY A 426 -27.64 11.58 -15.62
N PHE A 427 -27.34 10.41 -16.18
CA PHE A 427 -25.99 9.83 -16.19
C PHE A 427 -24.94 10.74 -16.83
N ALA A 428 -25.30 11.46 -17.91
CA ALA A 428 -24.39 12.40 -18.57
C ALA A 428 -23.99 13.59 -17.67
N GLN A 429 -24.79 13.89 -16.64
CA GLN A 429 -24.49 14.89 -15.62
C GLN A 429 -23.93 14.27 -14.32
N GLY A 430 -23.64 12.96 -14.33
CA GLY A 430 -23.12 12.22 -13.20
C GLY A 430 -24.13 11.83 -12.13
N GLY A 431 -25.44 11.88 -12.43
CA GLY A 431 -26.49 11.37 -11.56
C GLY A 431 -26.91 9.92 -11.86
N LEU A 432 -28.02 9.48 -11.29
CA LEU A 432 -28.51 8.09 -11.40
C LEU A 432 -29.63 7.88 -12.44
N HIS A 433 -30.06 8.94 -13.14
CA HIS A 433 -31.14 8.91 -14.13
C HIS A 433 -32.45 8.31 -13.57
N GLY A 434 -32.77 8.61 -12.31
CA GLY A 434 -33.95 8.09 -11.61
C GLY A 434 -33.86 6.61 -11.22
N ARG A 435 -32.72 5.95 -11.47
CA ARG A 435 -32.48 4.54 -11.17
C ARG A 435 -31.87 4.39 -9.77
N ARG A 436 -31.96 3.18 -9.22
CA ARG A 436 -31.29 2.80 -7.97
C ARG A 436 -29.93 2.19 -8.30
N VAL A 437 -28.98 2.33 -7.38
CA VAL A 437 -27.71 1.59 -7.43
C VAL A 437 -27.96 0.18 -6.90
N ASP A 438 -27.71 -0.83 -7.71
CA ASP A 438 -27.92 -2.23 -7.36
C ASP A 438 -26.75 -2.77 -6.53
N THR A 439 -25.51 -2.41 -6.92
CA THR A 439 -24.28 -2.87 -6.27
C THR A 439 -23.32 -1.70 -6.06
N VAL A 440 -22.73 -1.63 -4.87
CA VAL A 440 -21.58 -0.76 -4.60
C VAL A 440 -20.32 -1.63 -4.51
N VAL A 441 -19.36 -1.39 -5.39
CA VAL A 441 -18.00 -1.91 -5.28
C VAL A 441 -17.12 -0.82 -4.66
N MET A 442 -16.30 -1.16 -3.68
CA MET A 442 -15.37 -0.19 -3.06
C MET A 442 -14.01 -0.80 -2.79
N HIS A 443 -12.96 -0.06 -3.15
CA HIS A 443 -11.57 -0.40 -2.84
C HIS A 443 -10.88 0.77 -2.12
N PRO A 444 -11.27 1.04 -0.87
CA PRO A 444 -10.83 2.23 -0.16
C PRO A 444 -9.32 2.22 0.17
N PRO A 445 -8.76 3.39 0.53
CA PRO A 445 -7.40 3.50 1.06
C PRO A 445 -7.25 2.74 2.39
N ARG A 446 -6.00 2.63 2.88
CA ARG A 446 -5.70 1.91 4.14
C ARG A 446 -6.44 2.41 5.38
N SER A 447 -6.97 3.64 5.36
CA SER A 447 -7.81 4.15 6.44
C SER A 447 -9.21 3.52 6.50
N GLY A 448 -9.60 2.71 5.51
CA GLY A 448 -10.96 2.23 5.30
C GLY A 448 -11.81 3.21 4.50
N ALA A 449 -13.08 2.85 4.27
CA ALA A 449 -14.04 3.66 3.51
C ALA A 449 -14.41 4.96 4.24
N GLY A 450 -14.35 4.93 5.57
CA GLY A 450 -14.67 6.09 6.39
C GLY A 450 -16.18 6.26 6.63
N ARG A 451 -16.51 6.87 7.77
CA ARG A 451 -17.89 6.94 8.27
C ARG A 451 -18.85 7.69 7.35
N ALA A 452 -18.40 8.78 6.73
CA ALA A 452 -19.25 9.57 5.82
C ALA A 452 -19.70 8.72 4.62
N VAL A 453 -18.78 8.00 3.98
CA VAL A 453 -19.07 7.14 2.83
C VAL A 453 -19.97 5.98 3.23
N LEU A 454 -19.65 5.26 4.30
CA LEU A 454 -20.49 4.15 4.75
C LEU A 454 -21.92 4.58 5.12
N SER A 455 -22.09 5.76 5.75
CA SER A 455 -23.42 6.34 6.00
C SER A 455 -24.19 6.56 4.72
N ARG A 456 -23.58 7.17 3.70
CA ARG A 456 -24.25 7.41 2.42
C ARG A 456 -24.54 6.13 1.63
N VAL A 457 -23.63 5.15 1.67
CA VAL A 457 -23.88 3.82 1.07
C VAL A 457 -25.07 3.13 1.75
N HIS A 458 -25.16 3.21 3.07
CA HIS A 458 -26.31 2.65 3.80
C HIS A 458 -27.62 3.37 3.46
N GLU A 459 -27.62 4.70 3.37
CA GLU A 459 -28.78 5.52 2.97
C GLU A 459 -29.21 5.25 1.53
N LEU A 460 -28.25 5.05 0.62
CA LEU A 460 -28.50 4.69 -0.78
C LEU A 460 -29.18 3.33 -0.91
N GLY A 461 -28.87 2.41 0.01
CA GLY A 461 -29.50 1.10 0.15
C GLY A 461 -29.33 0.19 -1.07
N PRO A 462 -28.10 -0.08 -1.55
CA PRO A 462 -27.89 -1.05 -2.62
C PRO A 462 -28.30 -2.47 -2.19
N GLY A 463 -28.44 -3.39 -3.14
CA GLY A 463 -28.68 -4.80 -2.82
C GLY A 463 -27.43 -5.50 -2.30
N LYS A 464 -26.26 -5.12 -2.84
CA LYS A 464 -24.95 -5.71 -2.49
C LYS A 464 -23.88 -4.64 -2.26
N ILE A 465 -22.95 -4.93 -1.36
CA ILE A 465 -21.68 -4.20 -1.24
C ILE A 465 -20.52 -5.18 -1.41
N VAL A 466 -19.64 -4.92 -2.37
CA VAL A 466 -18.38 -5.66 -2.54
C VAL A 466 -17.24 -4.78 -2.03
N TYR A 467 -16.58 -5.22 -0.97
CA TYR A 467 -15.51 -4.46 -0.31
C TYR A 467 -14.16 -5.17 -0.52
N VAL A 468 -13.26 -4.51 -1.25
CA VAL A 468 -11.87 -4.95 -1.44
C VAL A 468 -10.95 -4.19 -0.48
N SER A 469 -10.16 -4.89 0.34
CA SER A 469 -9.24 -4.25 1.29
C SER A 469 -7.92 -4.98 1.43
N SER A 470 -6.81 -4.26 1.44
CA SER A 470 -5.50 -4.77 1.86
C SER A 470 -5.15 -4.44 3.32
N GLU A 471 -6.08 -3.81 4.06
CA GLU A 471 -5.95 -3.47 5.47
C GLU A 471 -7.05 -4.14 6.29
N THR A 472 -6.68 -5.24 6.97
CA THR A 472 -7.59 -6.07 7.74
C THR A 472 -8.23 -5.32 8.92
N ALA A 473 -7.50 -4.42 9.57
CA ALA A 473 -8.03 -3.72 10.74
C ALA A 473 -9.14 -2.73 10.34
N ALA A 474 -8.94 -2.00 9.25
CA ALA A 474 -9.95 -1.09 8.70
C ALA A 474 -11.17 -1.86 8.18
N PHE A 475 -10.95 -2.94 7.43
CA PHE A 475 -12.02 -3.83 6.96
C PHE A 475 -12.89 -4.34 8.12
N ALA A 476 -12.27 -4.79 9.21
CA ALA A 476 -12.98 -5.27 10.39
C ALA A 476 -13.81 -4.16 11.07
N GLN A 477 -13.26 -2.95 11.21
CA GLN A 477 -13.98 -1.81 11.82
C GLN A 477 -15.16 -1.32 10.97
N ASP A 478 -15.01 -1.36 9.65
CA ASP A 478 -16.08 -1.02 8.70
C ASP A 478 -17.15 -2.11 8.68
N THR A 479 -16.74 -3.39 8.67
CA THR A 479 -17.64 -4.55 8.82
C THR A 479 -18.52 -4.42 10.05
N ARG A 480 -17.92 -4.12 11.21
CA ARG A 480 -18.67 -3.92 12.45
C ARG A 480 -19.78 -2.88 12.28
N TRP A 481 -19.46 -1.76 11.65
CA TRP A 481 -20.40 -0.66 11.50
C TRP A 481 -21.54 -1.00 10.53
N LEU A 482 -21.23 -1.73 9.46
CA LEU A 482 -22.21 -2.26 8.51
C LEU A 482 -23.15 -3.25 9.22
N ASN A 483 -22.60 -4.14 10.05
CA ASN A 483 -23.38 -5.13 10.79
C ASN A 483 -24.28 -4.52 11.85
N GLU A 484 -23.81 -3.48 12.54
CA GLU A 484 -24.64 -2.65 13.44
C GLU A 484 -25.83 -1.97 12.72
N ARG A 485 -25.87 -2.01 11.37
CA ARG A 485 -26.92 -1.45 10.50
C ARG A 485 -27.66 -2.50 9.67
N GLY A 486 -27.52 -3.76 10.03
CA GLY A 486 -28.26 -4.87 9.44
C GLY A 486 -27.68 -5.45 8.15
N TRP A 487 -26.48 -5.01 7.74
CA TRP A 487 -25.72 -5.74 6.72
C TRP A 487 -25.09 -7.00 7.32
N SER A 488 -24.90 -8.02 6.51
CA SER A 488 -24.21 -9.27 6.88
C SER A 488 -23.03 -9.48 5.95
N LEU A 489 -21.88 -9.90 6.50
CA LEU A 489 -20.74 -10.36 5.69
C LEU A 489 -21.00 -11.82 5.30
N ASP A 490 -21.58 -12.04 4.14
CA ASP A 490 -22.05 -13.37 3.73
C ASP A 490 -20.95 -14.23 3.10
N ALA A 491 -19.96 -13.58 2.49
CA ALA A 491 -18.79 -14.26 1.95
C ALA A 491 -17.55 -13.38 2.07
N VAL A 492 -16.39 -14.00 2.32
CA VAL A 492 -15.10 -13.34 2.18
C VAL A 492 -14.07 -14.28 1.60
N GLN A 493 -13.37 -13.80 0.58
CA GLN A 493 -12.18 -14.47 0.04
C GLN A 493 -10.95 -13.66 0.45
N VAL A 494 -9.89 -14.33 0.91
CA VAL A 494 -8.65 -13.68 1.32
C VAL A 494 -7.51 -14.17 0.43
N TYR A 495 -6.68 -13.25 -0.02
CA TYR A 495 -5.61 -13.49 -0.97
C TYR A 495 -4.25 -13.09 -0.41
N ASP A 496 -3.25 -13.93 -0.66
CA ASP A 496 -1.85 -13.60 -0.46
C ASP A 496 -1.27 -12.93 -1.71
N LEU A 497 -1.56 -11.64 -1.88
CA LEU A 497 -1.00 -10.79 -2.94
C LEU A 497 0.24 -10.02 -2.47
N ALA A 498 0.88 -10.48 -1.40
CA ALA A 498 2.12 -9.93 -0.88
C ALA A 498 2.88 -10.99 -0.06
N PRO A 499 3.30 -12.11 -0.69
CA PRO A 499 4.01 -13.16 0.01
C PRO A 499 5.34 -12.64 0.56
N ASP A 500 5.83 -13.31 1.61
CA ASP A 500 6.93 -12.86 2.48
C ASP A 500 6.64 -11.58 3.27
N THR A 501 5.42 -11.03 3.21
CA THR A 501 4.97 -9.94 4.09
C THR A 501 3.76 -10.36 4.91
N HIS A 502 3.43 -9.60 5.95
CA HIS A 502 2.21 -9.83 6.74
C HIS A 502 0.92 -9.41 6.03
N ARG A 503 1.01 -8.70 4.89
CA ARG A 503 -0.15 -8.16 4.20
C ARG A 503 -0.94 -9.26 3.49
N MET A 504 -2.25 -9.04 3.41
CA MET A 504 -3.21 -9.88 2.69
C MET A 504 -4.32 -8.97 2.17
N THR A 505 -5.01 -9.41 1.12
CA THR A 505 -6.12 -8.66 0.53
C THR A 505 -7.41 -9.47 0.67
N SER A 506 -8.47 -8.89 1.20
CA SER A 506 -9.79 -9.50 1.32
C SER A 506 -10.77 -8.90 0.32
N VAL A 507 -11.65 -9.74 -0.23
CA VAL A 507 -12.83 -9.36 -1.00
C VAL A 507 -14.05 -9.88 -0.25
N GLY A 508 -14.80 -8.98 0.37
CA GLY A 508 -15.99 -9.30 1.16
C GLY A 508 -17.28 -8.91 0.43
N LEU A 509 -18.27 -9.81 0.44
CA LEU A 509 -19.63 -9.54 0.00
C LEU A 509 -20.51 -9.26 1.22
N PHE A 510 -21.16 -8.10 1.20
CA PHE A 510 -22.19 -7.78 2.16
C PHE A 510 -23.56 -7.70 1.49
N THR A 511 -24.55 -8.31 2.12
CA THR A 511 -25.96 -8.14 1.73
C THR A 511 -26.81 -7.76 2.94
N ARG A 512 -28.07 -7.41 2.70
CA ARG A 512 -29.06 -7.14 3.74
C ARG A 512 -30.22 -8.13 3.61
N PRO A 513 -30.70 -8.73 4.71
CA PRO A 513 -31.91 -9.55 4.69
C PRO A 513 -33.08 -8.79 4.07
N GLY A 514 -33.72 -9.37 3.05
CA GLY A 514 -34.84 -8.75 2.32
C GLY A 514 -34.47 -7.99 1.03
N ALA A 515 -33.19 -7.99 0.61
CA ALA A 515 -32.78 -7.45 -0.69
C ALA A 515 -32.95 -8.46 -1.87
N SER A 516 -33.65 -9.58 -1.65
CA SER A 516 -33.98 -10.52 -2.72
C SER A 516 -34.97 -9.88 -3.70
N SER A 517 -34.52 -9.78 -4.95
CA SER A 517 -35.26 -9.51 -6.19
C SER A 517 -36.78 -9.43 -6.05
N VAL A 518 -37.32 -8.22 -6.18
CA VAL A 518 -38.70 -7.98 -6.64
C VAL A 518 -38.66 -7.70 -8.14
#